data_AF-A0A9D6RKD3-F1
#
_entry.id   AF-A0A9D6RKD3-F1
#
_cell.length_a   1.000
_cell.length_b   1.000
_cell.length_c   1.000
_cell.angle_alpha   90.00
_cell.angle_beta   90.00
_cell.angle_gamma   90.00
#
_symmetry.space_group_name_H-M   'P 1'
#
loop_
_entity.id
_entity.type
_entity.pdbx_description
1 polymer ?
#
loop_
_entity_poly.entity_id
_entity_poly.type
_entity_poly.pdbx_seq_one_letter_code
_entity_poly.pdbx_strand_id
1 'polypeptide(L)'
;MSNVKEEIQKAIGAHGVWKMRLASAIQTGKVDAEVDTIRVDNKCAFGQWLYGPGVPPAEKTGDHFKKVRDLRAEFHKTAARVAELAIAGKKDDAKRLMDTGAYKEISTNLTAAMMNWSNTVK
;
A
#
# COMPACT_ATOMS: atom_id res chain seq x y z
N MET A 1 -11.49 13.70 15.78
CA MET A 1 -10.13 13.41 15.25
C MET A 1 -9.95 11.91 15.35
N SER A 2 -9.55 11.22 14.27
CA SER A 2 -9.33 9.77 14.34
C SER A 2 -8.07 9.46 15.16
N ASN A 3 -8.09 8.35 15.89
CA ASN A 3 -6.88 7.87 16.55
C ASN A 3 -5.90 7.35 15.48
N VAL A 4 -4.62 7.74 15.58
CA VAL A 4 -3.52 7.26 14.71
C VAL A 4 -3.52 5.75 14.62
N LYS A 5 -3.73 5.07 15.75
CA LYS A 5 -3.81 3.61 15.82
C LYS A 5 -4.92 3.04 14.94
N GLU A 6 -6.12 3.61 15.03
CA GLU A 6 -7.29 3.15 14.27
C GLU A 6 -7.08 3.31 12.76
N GLU A 7 -6.50 4.43 12.31
CA GLU A 7 -6.23 4.67 10.90
C GLU A 7 -5.18 3.71 10.34
N ILE A 8 -4.16 3.36 11.13
CA ILE A 8 -3.18 2.35 10.75
C ILE A 8 -3.82 0.96 10.67
N GLN A 9 -4.66 0.59 11.63
CA GLN A 9 -5.37 -0.70 11.61
C GLN A 9 -6.32 -0.82 10.41
N LYS A 10 -7.07 0.24 10.08
CA LYS A 10 -7.89 0.30 8.85
C LYS A 10 -7.03 0.09 7.61
N ALA A 11 -5.83 0.70 7.56
CA ALA A 11 -4.93 0.56 6.43
C ALA A 11 -4.37 -0.85 6.27
N ILE A 12 -4.04 -1.54 7.38
CA ILE A 12 -3.63 -2.95 7.36
C ILE A 12 -4.77 -3.82 6.79
N GLY A 13 -6.02 -3.58 7.20
CA GLY A 13 -7.18 -4.28 6.65
C GLY A 13 -7.37 -4.04 5.15
N ALA A 14 -7.27 -2.79 4.71
CA ALA A 14 -7.40 -2.41 3.30
C ALA A 14 -6.28 -3.00 2.41
N HIS A 15 -5.10 -3.23 2.99
CA HIS A 15 -3.96 -3.84 2.29
C HIS A 15 -4.25 -5.27 1.81
N GLY A 16 -4.93 -6.07 2.65
CA GLY A 16 -5.36 -7.42 2.28
C GLY A 16 -6.30 -7.43 1.08
N VAL A 17 -7.22 -6.46 1.02
CA VAL A 17 -8.14 -6.27 -0.12
C VAL A 17 -7.38 -5.94 -1.40
N TRP A 18 -6.37 -5.07 -1.34
CA TRP A 18 -5.53 -4.73 -2.49
C TRP A 18 -4.82 -5.95 -3.09
N LYS A 19 -4.29 -6.83 -2.25
CA LYS A 19 -3.66 -8.07 -2.73
C LYS A 19 -4.65 -8.95 -3.49
N MET A 20 -5.89 -9.08 -3.01
CA MET A 20 -6.94 -9.85 -3.69
C MET A 20 -7.31 -9.22 -5.04
N ARG A 21 -7.43 -7.88 -5.10
CA ARG A 21 -7.72 -7.15 -6.36
C ARG A 21 -6.65 -7.37 -7.41
N LEU A 22 -5.36 -7.25 -7.04
CA LEU A 22 -4.26 -7.50 -7.96
C LEU A 22 -4.23 -8.96 -8.45
N ALA A 23 -4.47 -9.93 -7.56
CA ALA A 23 -4.56 -11.34 -7.95
C ALA A 23 -5.72 -11.60 -8.94
N SER A 24 -6.86 -10.93 -8.75
CA SER A 24 -7.99 -10.98 -9.69
C SER A 24 -7.64 -10.31 -11.02
N ALA A 25 -6.93 -9.18 -10.99
CA ALA A 25 -6.47 -8.51 -12.21
C ALA A 25 -5.53 -9.39 -13.03
N ILE A 26 -4.60 -10.11 -12.39
CA ILE A 26 -3.73 -11.07 -13.08
C ILE A 26 -4.53 -12.15 -13.79
N GLN A 27 -5.59 -12.65 -13.16
CA GLN A 27 -6.43 -13.71 -13.75
C GLN A 27 -7.27 -13.20 -14.92
N THR A 28 -7.89 -12.03 -14.75
CA THR A 28 -8.91 -11.48 -15.66
C THR A 28 -8.37 -10.54 -16.73
N GLY A 29 -7.17 -10.00 -16.54
CA GLY A 29 -6.62 -8.91 -17.35
C GLY A 29 -7.33 -7.57 -17.14
N LYS A 30 -8.16 -7.43 -16.11
CA LYS A 30 -8.97 -6.23 -15.84
C LYS A 30 -8.60 -5.63 -14.48
N VAL A 31 -8.51 -4.31 -14.42
CA VAL A 31 -8.25 -3.55 -13.18
C VAL A 31 -9.41 -2.57 -12.99
N ASP A 32 -9.89 -2.42 -11.76
CA ASP A 32 -11.02 -1.56 -11.38
C ASP A 32 -10.63 -0.08 -11.16
N ALA A 33 -9.37 0.26 -11.41
CA ALA A 33 -8.80 1.59 -11.25
C ALA A 33 -7.72 1.86 -12.31
N GLU A 34 -7.57 3.13 -12.70
CA GLU A 34 -6.50 3.57 -13.59
C GLU A 34 -5.13 3.30 -12.96
N VAL A 35 -4.20 2.74 -13.74
CA VAL A 35 -2.84 2.39 -13.28
C VAL A 35 -2.13 3.58 -12.65
N ASP A 36 -2.26 4.77 -13.24
CA ASP A 36 -1.64 5.99 -12.71
C ASP A 36 -2.24 6.42 -11.36
N THR A 37 -3.52 6.12 -11.14
CA THR A 37 -4.16 6.31 -9.82
C THR A 37 -3.64 5.32 -8.79
N ILE A 38 -3.34 4.08 -9.19
CA ILE A 38 -2.72 3.07 -8.31
C ILE A 38 -1.30 3.47 -7.95
N ARG A 39 -0.56 4.07 -8.90
CA ARG A 39 0.85 4.42 -8.78
C ARG A 39 1.12 5.51 -7.74
N VAL A 40 0.20 6.46 -7.60
CA VAL A 40 0.32 7.55 -6.63
C VAL A 40 -0.15 7.11 -5.25
N ASP A 41 0.57 7.54 -4.23
CA ASP A 41 0.37 7.07 -2.85
C ASP A 41 -0.54 7.96 -2.01
N ASN A 42 -1.00 9.08 -2.57
CA ASN A 42 -1.85 10.07 -1.91
C ASN A 42 -3.33 10.01 -2.31
N LYS A 43 -3.74 9.07 -3.18
CA LYS A 43 -5.14 8.90 -3.61
C LYS A 43 -5.91 7.85 -2.82
N CYS A 44 -5.22 6.92 -2.17
CA CYS A 44 -5.88 5.99 -1.26
C CYS A 44 -6.24 6.67 0.07
N ALA A 45 -7.25 6.14 0.77
CA ALA A 45 -7.74 6.73 2.02
C ALA A 45 -6.63 6.94 3.07
N PHE A 46 -5.74 5.96 3.24
CA PHE A 46 -4.62 6.12 4.17
C PHE A 46 -3.59 7.13 3.68
N GLY A 47 -3.33 7.22 2.38
CA GLY A 47 -2.46 8.24 1.81
C GLY A 47 -2.98 9.65 2.06
N GLN A 48 -4.28 9.86 1.81
CA GLN A 48 -4.97 11.13 2.10
C GLN A 48 -4.88 11.50 3.58
N TRP A 49 -5.06 10.52 4.48
CA TRP A 49 -4.87 10.74 5.92
C TRP A 49 -3.41 11.08 6.27
N LEU A 50 -2.45 10.32 5.73
CA LEU A 50 -1.02 10.43 6.02
C LEU A 50 -0.44 11.79 5.60
N TYR A 51 -0.80 12.27 4.42
CA TYR A 51 -0.39 13.58 3.89
C TYR A 51 -1.26 14.72 4.41
N GLY A 52 -2.46 14.43 4.89
CA GLY A 52 -3.43 15.39 5.38
C GLY A 52 -3.18 15.86 6.82
N PRO A 53 -4.18 16.52 7.43
CA PRO A 53 -4.11 17.00 8.81
C PRO A 53 -4.39 15.89 9.85
N GLY A 54 -4.69 14.67 9.41
CA GLY A 54 -5.10 13.57 10.30
C GLY A 54 -3.96 13.00 11.15
N VAL A 55 -2.69 13.21 10.75
CA VAL A 55 -1.51 12.82 11.54
C VAL A 55 -1.08 14.00 12.43
N PRO A 56 -1.00 13.82 13.76
CA PRO A 56 -0.51 14.85 14.67
C PRO A 56 0.91 15.33 14.31
N PRO A 57 1.24 16.63 14.48
CA PRO A 57 2.58 17.15 14.17
C PRO A 57 3.71 16.40 14.87
N ALA A 58 3.50 15.95 16.12
CA ALA A 58 4.49 15.18 16.89
C ALA A 58 4.82 13.82 16.23
N GLU A 59 3.84 13.19 15.58
CA GLU A 59 4.03 11.91 14.87
C GLU A 59 4.70 12.12 13.51
N LYS A 60 4.42 13.23 12.81
CA LYS A 60 4.94 13.50 11.45
C LYS A 60 6.46 13.57 11.36
N THR A 61 7.14 13.91 12.46
CA THR A 61 8.60 13.96 12.51
C THR A 61 9.25 12.64 12.93
N GLY A 62 8.46 11.69 13.43
CA GLY A 62 8.94 10.40 13.94
C GLY A 62 9.38 9.44 12.84
N ASP A 63 10.28 8.52 13.20
CA ASP A 63 10.87 7.58 12.24
C ASP A 63 9.86 6.55 11.74
N HIS A 64 8.88 6.18 12.56
CA HIS A 64 7.77 5.32 12.14
C HIS A 64 6.95 5.94 11.00
N PHE A 65 6.58 7.22 11.12
CA PHE A 65 5.85 7.94 10.08
C PHE A 65 6.63 7.98 8.77
N LYS A 66 7.91 8.40 8.82
CA LYS A 66 8.78 8.48 7.63
C LYS A 66 8.90 7.11 6.97
N LYS A 67 9.17 6.06 7.75
CA LYS A 67 9.33 4.69 7.24
C LYS A 67 8.06 4.18 6.57
N VAL A 68 6.90 4.38 7.19
CA VAL A 68 5.60 3.96 6.63
C VAL A 68 5.25 4.74 5.38
N ARG A 69 5.50 6.06 5.35
CA ARG A 69 5.31 6.90 4.17
C ARG A 69 6.14 6.41 2.99
N ASP A 70 7.44 6.20 3.21
CA ASP A 70 8.36 5.83 2.13
C ASP A 70 8.06 4.41 1.60
N LEU A 71 7.81 3.43 2.49
CA LEU A 71 7.42 2.08 2.08
C LEU A 71 6.08 2.06 1.34
N ARG A 72 5.14 2.95 1.70
CA ARG A 72 3.86 3.07 1.03
C ARG A 72 4.01 3.61 -0.39
N ALA A 73 4.85 4.62 -0.60
CA ALA A 73 5.14 5.13 -1.92
C ALA A 73 5.68 4.03 -2.85
N GLU A 74 6.62 3.22 -2.35
CA GLU A 74 7.15 2.08 -3.10
C GLU A 74 6.12 0.96 -3.30
N PHE A 75 5.23 0.74 -2.32
CA PHE A 75 4.13 -0.21 -2.46
C PHE A 75 3.22 0.18 -3.63
N HIS A 76 2.82 1.45 -3.73
CA HIS A 76 1.94 1.91 -4.80
C HIS A 76 2.60 1.82 -6.18
N LYS A 77 3.90 2.12 -6.30
CA LYS A 77 4.67 1.91 -7.54
C LYS A 77 4.72 0.44 -7.97
N THR A 78 4.98 -0.46 -7.02
CA THR A 78 5.05 -1.91 -7.30
C THR A 78 3.68 -2.51 -7.58
N ALA A 79 2.63 -2.07 -6.88
CA ALA A 79 1.24 -2.44 -7.15
C ALA A 79 0.78 -2.01 -8.56
N ALA A 80 1.10 -0.77 -8.95
CA ALA A 80 0.83 -0.29 -10.31
C ALA A 80 1.58 -1.12 -11.35
N ARG A 81 2.84 -1.52 -11.07
CA ARG A 81 3.58 -2.40 -11.97
C ARG A 81 2.94 -3.78 -12.14
N VAL A 82 2.40 -4.36 -11.07
CA VAL A 82 1.63 -5.61 -11.17
C VAL A 82 0.38 -5.41 -12.04
N ALA A 83 -0.34 -4.31 -11.85
CA ALA A 83 -1.53 -3.97 -12.65
C ALA A 83 -1.19 -3.81 -14.14
N GLU A 84 -0.10 -3.12 -14.48
CA GLU A 84 0.39 -3.00 -15.87
C GLU A 84 0.68 -4.34 -16.52
N LEU A 85 1.37 -5.22 -15.81
CA LEU A 85 1.68 -6.56 -16.32
C LEU A 85 0.40 -7.38 -16.52
N ALA A 86 -0.55 -7.25 -15.60
CA ALA A 86 -1.85 -7.91 -15.68
C ALA A 86 -2.66 -7.47 -16.90
N ILE A 87 -2.83 -6.16 -17.14
CA ILE A 87 -3.57 -5.64 -18.30
C ILE A 87 -2.86 -5.94 -19.62
N ALA A 88 -1.53 -6.05 -19.61
CA ALA A 88 -0.73 -6.46 -20.77
C ALA A 88 -0.76 -7.98 -21.02
N GLY A 89 -1.50 -8.76 -20.23
CA GLY A 89 -1.58 -10.22 -20.35
C GLY A 89 -0.33 -10.98 -19.89
N LYS A 90 0.66 -10.30 -19.29
CA LYS A 90 1.91 -10.88 -18.79
C LYS A 90 1.73 -11.52 -17.41
N LYS A 91 0.88 -12.55 -17.35
CA LYS A 91 0.42 -13.17 -16.10
C LYS A 91 1.56 -13.73 -15.25
N ASP A 92 2.52 -14.42 -15.87
CA ASP A 92 3.63 -15.04 -15.15
C ASP A 92 4.57 -14.01 -14.51
N ASP A 93 4.86 -12.91 -15.21
CA ASP A 93 5.66 -11.81 -14.68
C ASP A 93 4.94 -11.10 -13.53
N ALA A 94 3.64 -10.84 -13.68
CA ALA A 94 2.82 -10.24 -12.63
C ALA A 94 2.76 -11.12 -11.38
N LYS A 95 2.58 -12.44 -11.57
CA LYS A 95 2.56 -13.42 -10.49
C LYS A 95 3.91 -13.54 -9.79
N ARG A 96 5.01 -13.59 -10.55
CA ARG A 96 6.38 -13.59 -10.00
C ARG A 96 6.62 -12.35 -9.14
N LEU A 97 6.23 -11.17 -9.63
CA LEU A 97 6.37 -9.93 -8.88
C LEU A 97 5.60 -9.98 -7.54
N MET A 98 4.40 -10.55 -7.53
CA MET A 98 3.55 -10.68 -6.33
C MET A 98 3.99 -11.75 -5.34
N ASP A 99 4.52 -12.88 -5.83
CA ASP A 99 4.79 -14.05 -5.00
C ASP A 99 6.22 -14.07 -4.46
N THR A 100 7.20 -13.66 -5.29
CA THR A 100 8.64 -13.73 -4.96
C THR A 100 9.43 -12.47 -5.31
N GLY A 101 8.79 -11.44 -5.88
CA GLY A 101 9.47 -10.21 -6.31
C GLY A 101 9.25 -9.01 -5.38
N ALA A 102 9.60 -7.84 -5.88
CA ALA A 102 9.58 -6.58 -5.14
C ALA A 102 8.22 -6.24 -4.48
N TYR A 103 7.09 -6.59 -5.11
CA TYR A 103 5.78 -6.37 -4.47
C TYR A 103 5.66 -7.17 -3.17
N LYS A 104 6.09 -8.44 -3.15
CA LYS A 104 6.03 -9.30 -1.96
C LYS A 104 6.83 -8.69 -0.81
N GLU A 105 8.07 -8.30 -1.09
CA GLU A 105 8.99 -7.73 -0.12
C GLU A 105 8.46 -6.41 0.46
N ILE A 106 8.11 -5.46 -0.41
CA ILE A 106 7.59 -4.15 0.01
C ILE A 106 6.25 -4.27 0.73
N SER A 107 5.34 -5.11 0.25
CA SER A 107 4.06 -5.40 0.91
C SER A 107 4.27 -5.92 2.34
N THR A 108 5.25 -6.80 2.53
CA THR A 108 5.54 -7.42 3.84
C THR A 108 6.16 -6.39 4.77
N ASN A 109 7.15 -5.64 4.29
CA ASN A 109 7.83 -4.59 5.06
C ASN A 109 6.87 -3.46 5.46
N LEU A 110 5.99 -3.03 4.56
CA LEU A 110 4.99 -2.01 4.85
C LEU A 110 4.02 -2.47 5.96
N THR A 111 3.52 -3.71 5.85
CA THR A 111 2.61 -4.27 6.85
C THR A 111 3.27 -4.35 8.23
N ALA A 112 4.51 -4.84 8.30
CA ALA A 112 5.29 -4.90 9.54
C ALA A 112 5.55 -3.50 10.12
N ALA A 113 5.93 -2.52 9.29
CA ALA A 113 6.16 -1.16 9.72
C ALA A 113 4.89 -0.50 10.27
N MET A 114 3.74 -0.73 9.63
CA MET A 114 2.44 -0.25 10.10
C MET A 114 2.07 -0.89 11.44
N MET A 115 2.23 -2.21 11.59
CA MET A 115 1.98 -2.90 12.88
C MET A 115 2.88 -2.36 14.00
N ASN A 116 4.15 -2.15 13.72
CA ASN A 116 5.09 -1.59 14.69
C ASN A 116 4.68 -0.17 15.11
N TRP A 117 4.33 0.70 14.17
CA TRP A 117 3.86 2.05 14.49
C TRP A 117 2.55 2.02 15.29
N SER A 118 1.59 1.17 14.90
CA SER A 118 0.32 1.00 15.62
C SER A 118 0.49 0.56 17.07
N ASN A 119 1.60 -0.11 17.42
CA ASN A 119 1.89 -0.57 18.77
C ASN A 119 2.60 0.48 19.63
N THR A 120 3.18 1.53 19.02
CA THR A 120 3.86 2.60 19.75
C THR A 120 2.95 3.78 20.08
N VAL A 121 1.87 3.95 19.31
CA VAL A 121 0.85 4.98 19.55
C VAL A 121 -0.28 4.45 20.45
N LYS A 122 -0.82 5.33 21.31
CA LYS A 122 -1.88 4.99 22.29
C LYS A 122 -3.26 4.93 21.65
#